data_AF-A0A1Q2U1N1-F1
#
_entry.id   AF-A0A1Q2U1N1-F1
#
_cell.length_a   1.000
_cell.length_b   1.000
_cell.length_c   1.000
_cell.angle_alpha   90.00
_cell.angle_beta   90.00
_cell.angle_gamma   90.00
#
_symmetry.space_group_name_H-M   'P 1'
#
loop_
_entity.id
_entity.type
_entity.pdbx_description
1 polymer ?
#
loop_
_entity_poly.entity_id
_entity_poly.type
_entity_poly.pdbx_seq_one_letter_code
_entity_poly.pdbx_strand_id
1 'polypeptide(L)'
;MLHHLSLAAHQPARVAKVLAELMHGQFFEFPIHPGAYIAIANDAHGTAIEIFPADVVLIPGDEAVDASKQVGDRSNFTHVHAALSVPISLSTIQEIAAREGWICRFCDRGPFAVIEFWLENTVLLELLTSDMSDRYLNFMVGDEYAKFLAQVQAAPALTHGS
;
A
#
# COMPACT_ATOMS: atom_id res chain seq x y z
N MET A 1 -4.93 -12.90 -6.00
CA MET A 1 -6.15 -12.19 -5.57
C MET A 1 -5.96 -11.74 -4.13
N LEU A 2 -6.12 -10.45 -3.84
CA LEU A 2 -6.16 -9.90 -2.48
C LEU A 2 -7.48 -9.17 -2.31
N HIS A 3 -8.30 -9.59 -1.34
CA HIS A 3 -9.63 -8.99 -1.13
C HIS A 3 -9.53 -7.72 -0.29
N HIS A 4 -8.80 -7.73 0.81
CA HIS A 4 -8.53 -6.50 1.53
C HIS A 4 -7.21 -6.57 2.28
N LEU A 5 -6.77 -5.39 2.69
CA LEU A 5 -5.70 -5.20 3.66
C LEU A 5 -6.12 -4.08 4.60
N SER A 6 -5.63 -4.12 5.84
CA SER A 6 -5.95 -3.11 6.85
C SER A 6 -4.69 -2.29 7.17
N LEU A 7 -4.83 -0.98 7.28
CA LEU A 7 -3.75 -0.03 7.57
C LEU A 7 -4.10 0.81 8.80
N ALA A 8 -3.06 1.32 9.45
CA ALA A 8 -3.18 2.27 10.54
C ALA A 8 -2.96 3.70 10.02
N ALA A 9 -3.78 4.66 10.48
CA ALA A 9 -3.66 6.08 10.13
C ALA A 9 -3.98 6.99 11.31
N HIS A 10 -3.32 8.14 11.37
CA HIS A 10 -3.60 9.21 12.33
C HIS A 10 -4.89 9.97 11.96
N GLN A 11 -5.19 10.14 10.67
CA GLN A 11 -6.45 10.69 10.18
C GLN A 11 -7.19 9.66 9.27
N PRO A 12 -7.83 8.62 9.83
CA PRO A 12 -8.45 7.54 9.06
C PRO A 12 -9.42 8.01 7.96
N ALA A 13 -10.30 8.97 8.27
CA ALA A 13 -11.26 9.52 7.32
C ALA A 13 -10.57 10.18 6.11
N ARG A 14 -9.49 10.92 6.37
CA ARG A 14 -8.72 11.63 5.34
C ARG A 14 -7.98 10.63 4.44
N VAL A 15 -7.34 9.63 5.04
CA VAL A 15 -6.67 8.55 4.31
C VAL A 15 -7.67 7.76 3.46
N ALA A 16 -8.83 7.40 4.02
CA ALA A 16 -9.87 6.68 3.27
C ALA A 16 -10.36 7.46 2.04
N LYS A 17 -10.57 8.77 2.18
CA LYS A 17 -10.95 9.65 1.08
C LYS A 17 -9.88 9.68 -0.02
N VAL A 18 -8.60 9.81 0.34
CA VAL A 18 -7.50 9.80 -0.62
C VAL A 18 -7.39 8.45 -1.31
N LEU A 19 -7.51 7.34 -0.59
CA LEU A 19 -7.48 6.01 -1.17
C LEU A 19 -8.63 5.79 -2.17
N ALA A 20 -9.84 6.26 -1.86
CA ALA A 20 -10.95 6.22 -2.80
C ALA A 20 -10.68 7.04 -4.06
N GLU A 21 -10.06 8.22 -3.94
CA GLU A 21 -9.65 9.03 -5.10
C GLU A 21 -8.59 8.31 -5.95
N LEU A 22 -7.56 7.75 -5.32
CA LEU A 22 -6.50 6.98 -5.98
C LEU A 22 -7.07 5.78 -6.75
N MET A 23 -7.99 5.02 -6.13
CA MET A 23 -8.58 3.82 -6.71
C MET A 23 -9.75 4.12 -7.65
N HIS A 24 -10.16 5.39 -7.78
CA HIS A 24 -11.42 5.79 -8.45
C HIS A 24 -12.65 5.04 -7.89
N GLY A 25 -12.64 4.84 -6.57
CA GLY A 25 -13.61 4.08 -5.81
C GLY A 25 -14.45 4.95 -4.88
N GLN A 26 -14.88 4.35 -3.77
CA GLN A 26 -15.70 5.01 -2.74
C GLN A 26 -15.14 4.73 -1.35
N PHE A 27 -15.45 5.60 -0.38
CA PHE A 27 -15.10 5.38 1.02
C PHE A 27 -16.31 5.58 1.93
N PHE A 28 -16.30 4.88 3.06
CA PHE A 28 -17.38 4.88 4.04
C PHE A 28 -16.80 4.80 5.46
N GLU A 29 -17.58 5.22 6.45
CA GLU A 29 -17.33 4.81 7.83
C GLU A 29 -17.45 3.29 7.93
N PHE A 30 -16.54 2.65 8.65
CA PHE A 30 -16.49 1.20 8.76
C PHE A 30 -17.01 0.76 10.13
N PRO A 31 -18.15 0.05 10.21
CA PRO A 31 -18.86 -0.14 11.48
C PRO A 31 -18.20 -1.14 12.44
N ILE A 32 -17.06 -1.73 12.06
CA ILE A 32 -16.32 -2.67 12.92
C ILE A 32 -15.68 -1.98 14.13
N HIS A 33 -15.32 -0.70 14.02
CA HIS A 33 -14.66 0.04 15.10
C HIS A 33 -14.92 1.55 14.97
N PRO A 34 -15.20 2.26 16.09
CA PRO A 34 -15.34 3.71 16.06
C PRO A 34 -14.11 4.42 15.47
N GLY A 35 -14.34 5.32 14.51
CA GLY A 35 -13.26 6.03 13.82
C GLY A 35 -12.51 5.22 12.77
N ALA A 36 -12.91 3.96 12.50
CA ALA A 36 -12.43 3.21 11.36
C ALA A 36 -13.21 3.58 10.09
N TYR A 37 -12.52 3.48 8.96
CA TYR A 37 -13.06 3.74 7.64
C TYR A 37 -12.67 2.62 6.68
N ILE A 38 -13.36 2.55 5.55
CA ILE A 38 -13.07 1.61 4.48
C ILE A 38 -13.07 2.36 3.15
N ALA A 39 -12.11 2.05 2.28
CA ALA A 39 -12.06 2.50 0.90
C ALA A 39 -12.19 1.28 -0.02
N ILE A 40 -13.11 1.31 -0.98
CA ILE A 40 -13.46 0.21 -1.88
C ILE A 40 -13.14 0.61 -3.31
N ALA A 41 -12.36 -0.23 -4.01
CA ALA A 41 -11.89 0.04 -5.37
C ALA A 41 -12.96 -0.16 -6.45
N ASN A 42 -14.05 -0.88 -6.16
CA ASN A 42 -15.09 -1.27 -7.12
C ASN A 42 -14.55 -2.04 -8.33
N ASP A 43 -13.51 -2.85 -8.12
CA ASP A 43 -12.93 -3.72 -9.15
C ASP A 43 -13.60 -5.10 -9.21
N ALA A 44 -13.14 -5.95 -10.12
CA ALA A 44 -13.65 -7.31 -10.29
C ALA A 44 -13.31 -8.27 -9.12
N HIS A 45 -12.58 -7.79 -8.12
CA HIS A 45 -12.02 -8.59 -7.03
C HIS A 45 -12.62 -8.22 -5.67
N GLY A 46 -13.40 -7.14 -5.64
CA GLY A 46 -13.95 -6.57 -4.42
C GLY A 46 -12.86 -6.01 -3.53
N THR A 47 -11.77 -5.46 -4.12
CA THR A 47 -10.63 -4.98 -3.35
C THR A 47 -11.02 -3.80 -2.46
N ALA A 48 -10.66 -3.91 -1.18
CA ALA A 48 -10.88 -2.87 -0.19
C ALA A 48 -9.63 -2.63 0.68
N ILE A 49 -9.53 -1.44 1.24
CA ILE A 49 -8.55 -1.10 2.26
C ILE A 49 -9.32 -0.62 3.48
N GLU A 50 -9.08 -1.27 4.60
CA GLU A 50 -9.63 -0.86 5.90
C GLU A 50 -8.61 0.05 6.59
N ILE A 51 -9.09 1.11 7.23
CA ILE A 51 -8.23 2.13 7.83
C ILE A 51 -8.66 2.30 9.28
N PHE A 52 -7.80 1.84 10.19
CA PHE A 52 -7.98 1.95 11.62
C PHE A 52 -7.23 3.16 12.20
N PRO A 53 -7.71 3.74 13.31
CA PRO A 53 -6.92 4.70 14.08
C PRO A 53 -5.55 4.12 14.45
N ALA A 54 -4.51 4.96 14.40
CA ALA A 54 -3.13 4.52 14.62
C ALA A 54 -2.85 3.94 16.01
N ASP A 55 -3.69 4.20 17.00
CA ASP A 55 -3.61 3.63 18.35
C ASP A 55 -4.45 2.34 18.51
N VAL A 56 -5.05 1.82 17.45
CA VAL A 56 -5.83 0.58 17.48
C VAL A 56 -5.02 -0.58 16.93
N VAL A 57 -5.05 -1.71 17.64
CA VAL A 57 -4.48 -2.98 17.22
C VAL A 57 -5.53 -4.07 17.27
N LEU A 58 -5.47 -4.98 16.31
CA LEU A 58 -6.26 -6.19 16.33
C LEU A 58 -5.55 -7.24 17.18
N ILE A 59 -6.30 -7.86 18.08
CA ILE A 59 -5.83 -8.94 18.95
C ILE A 59 -6.71 -10.18 18.73
N PRO A 60 -6.20 -11.38 19.05
CA PRO A 60 -7.07 -12.54 19.20
C PRO A 60 -8.07 -12.25 20.32
N GLY A 61 -9.37 -12.20 20.01
CA GLY A 61 -10.43 -12.28 21.01
C GLY A 61 -10.80 -13.75 21.29
N ASP A 62 -11.76 -13.96 22.18
CA ASP A 62 -12.13 -15.31 22.64
C ASP A 62 -12.78 -16.18 21.54
N GLU A 63 -13.62 -15.58 20.69
CA GLU A 63 -14.32 -16.27 19.60
C GLU A 63 -13.90 -15.80 18.20
N ALA A 64 -13.48 -14.54 18.09
CA ALA A 64 -13.10 -13.88 16.83
C ALA A 64 -12.07 -12.79 17.10
N VAL A 65 -11.64 -12.09 16.05
CA VAL A 65 -10.77 -10.91 16.20
C VAL A 65 -11.44 -9.85 17.09
N ASP A 66 -10.65 -9.24 17.97
CA ASP A 66 -11.06 -8.10 18.80
C ASP A 66 -10.11 -6.92 18.54
N ALA A 67 -10.48 -5.74 18.99
CA ALA A 67 -9.69 -4.52 18.89
C ALA A 67 -9.33 -4.00 20.28
N SER A 68 -8.07 -3.62 20.44
CA SER A 68 -7.57 -3.02 21.67
C SER A 68 -6.81 -1.73 21.36
N LYS A 69 -6.70 -0.87 22.37
CA LYS A 69 -5.78 0.26 22.29
C LYS A 69 -4.36 -0.24 22.47
N GLN A 70 -3.49 0.18 21.57
CA GLN A 70 -2.08 -0.09 21.68
C GLN A 70 -1.48 0.61 22.89
N VAL A 71 -0.61 -0.10 23.61
CA VAL A 71 0.12 0.40 24.77
C VAL A 71 1.60 0.51 24.41
N GLY A 72 2.21 1.65 24.71
CA GLY A 72 3.64 1.91 24.50
C GLY A 72 3.98 2.67 23.21
N ASP A 73 5.27 2.99 23.06
CA ASP A 73 5.78 3.74 21.90
C ASP A 73 5.80 2.89 20.63
N ARG A 74 5.47 3.52 19.50
CA ARG A 74 5.53 2.91 18.17
C ARG A 74 6.59 3.57 17.31
N SER A 75 7.19 2.76 16.44
CA SER A 75 7.83 3.29 15.23
C SER A 75 6.78 3.96 14.36
N ASN A 76 7.09 5.16 13.86
CA ASN A 76 6.29 5.85 12.85
C ASN A 76 6.32 5.14 11.48
N PHE A 77 7.27 4.24 11.27
CA PHE A 77 7.40 3.46 10.04
C PHE A 77 7.09 1.99 10.29
N THR A 78 6.53 1.34 9.27
CA THR A 78 6.19 -0.09 9.28
C THR A 78 6.85 -0.81 8.11
N HIS A 79 7.15 -2.10 8.29
CA HIS A 79 7.59 -2.98 7.21
C HIS A 79 6.42 -3.43 6.33
N VAL A 80 5.19 -3.38 6.86
CA VAL A 80 3.99 -3.74 6.11
C VAL A 80 3.66 -2.63 5.13
N HIS A 81 3.64 -2.97 3.85
CA HIS A 81 3.27 -2.10 2.74
C HIS A 81 2.57 -2.93 1.67
N ALA A 82 1.94 -2.27 0.71
CA ALA A 82 1.21 -2.94 -0.35
C ALA A 82 1.47 -2.27 -1.70
N ALA A 83 1.44 -3.09 -2.76
CA ALA A 83 1.44 -2.62 -4.13
C ALA A 83 0.01 -2.65 -4.68
N LEU A 84 -0.43 -1.55 -5.31
CA LEU A 84 -1.79 -1.38 -5.81
C LEU A 84 -1.75 -0.87 -7.25
N SER A 85 -2.53 -1.52 -8.12
CA SER A 85 -2.84 -0.92 -9.42
C SER A 85 -3.91 0.14 -9.25
N VAL A 86 -3.71 1.31 -9.85
CA VAL A 86 -4.63 2.44 -9.80
C VAL A 86 -4.94 2.95 -11.22
N PRO A 87 -6.18 3.37 -11.51
CA PRO A 87 -6.58 3.77 -12.86
C PRO A 87 -6.17 5.22 -13.21
N ILE A 88 -5.63 5.98 -12.26
CA ILE A 88 -5.26 7.38 -12.45
C ILE A 88 -3.80 7.53 -12.88
N SER A 89 -3.46 8.69 -13.45
CA SER A 89 -2.12 8.98 -13.96
C SER A 89 -1.09 9.32 -12.88
N LEU A 90 0.20 9.19 -13.20
CA LEU A 90 1.30 9.64 -12.32
C LEU A 90 1.16 11.11 -11.91
N SER A 91 0.82 12.01 -12.84
CA SER A 91 0.66 13.44 -12.51
C SER A 91 -0.47 13.66 -11.51
N THR A 92 -1.60 12.97 -11.68
CA THR A 92 -2.72 13.03 -10.73
C THR A 92 -2.31 12.52 -9.34
N ILE A 93 -1.56 11.41 -9.28
CA ILE A 93 -1.02 10.87 -8.02
C ILE A 93 -0.11 11.90 -7.33
N GLN A 94 0.77 12.56 -8.09
CA GLN A 94 1.67 13.59 -7.58
C GLN A 94 0.92 14.82 -7.07
N GLU A 95 -0.13 15.25 -7.77
CA GLU A 95 -1.01 16.35 -7.35
C GLU A 95 -1.72 16.03 -6.03
N ILE A 96 -2.23 14.80 -5.88
CA ILE A 96 -2.85 14.34 -4.64
C ILE A 96 -1.82 14.35 -3.50
N ALA A 97 -0.63 13.76 -3.70
CA ALA A 97 0.43 13.77 -2.69
C ALA A 97 0.82 15.20 -2.27
N ALA A 98 1.00 16.10 -3.25
CA ALA A 98 1.33 17.50 -2.99
C ALA A 98 0.25 18.21 -2.17
N ARG A 99 -1.03 17.97 -2.49
CA ARG A 99 -2.19 18.48 -1.73
C ARG A 99 -2.18 17.98 -0.28
N GLU A 100 -1.85 16.71 -0.07
CA GLU A 100 -1.83 16.11 1.26
C GLU A 100 -0.56 16.42 2.07
N GLY A 101 0.51 16.90 1.40
CA GLY A 101 1.83 17.08 2.01
C GLY A 101 2.56 15.76 2.24
N TRP A 102 2.31 14.76 1.40
CA TRP A 102 2.83 13.40 1.52
C TRP A 102 3.98 13.14 0.54
N ILE A 103 4.89 12.24 0.90
CA ILE A 103 6.02 11.87 0.05
C ILE A 103 5.49 11.02 -1.13
N CYS A 104 5.82 11.45 -2.35
CA CYS A 104 5.55 10.73 -3.59
C CYS A 104 6.79 10.70 -4.48
N ARG A 105 7.20 9.51 -4.94
CA ARG A 105 8.41 9.33 -5.76
C ARG A 105 8.21 8.25 -6.82
N PHE A 106 8.62 8.53 -8.04
CA PHE A 106 8.75 7.48 -9.06
C PHE A 106 10.05 6.71 -8.83
N CYS A 107 9.97 5.38 -8.79
CA CYS A 107 11.08 4.49 -8.50
C CYS A 107 11.17 3.39 -9.55
N ASP A 108 12.26 3.42 -10.34
CA ASP A 108 12.60 2.31 -11.22
C ASP A 108 13.25 1.19 -10.41
N ARG A 109 12.70 -0.02 -10.48
CA ARG A 109 13.24 -1.22 -9.82
C ARG A 109 14.05 -2.08 -10.79
N GLY A 110 14.10 -1.73 -12.08
CA GLY A 110 14.69 -2.52 -13.15
C GLY A 110 13.62 -3.23 -13.98
N PRO A 111 13.11 -4.41 -13.56
CA PRO A 111 12.15 -5.17 -14.36
C PRO A 111 10.79 -4.46 -14.48
N PHE A 112 10.41 -3.68 -13.46
CA PHE A 112 9.26 -2.80 -13.43
C PHE A 112 9.58 -1.54 -12.63
N ALA A 113 8.68 -0.55 -12.67
CA ALA A 113 8.75 0.65 -11.85
C ALA A 113 7.49 0.76 -10.98
N VAL A 114 7.59 1.53 -9.91
CA VAL A 114 6.51 1.82 -8.97
C VAL A 114 6.51 3.30 -8.63
N ILE A 115 5.38 3.81 -8.13
CA ILE A 115 5.28 5.12 -7.51
C ILE A 115 5.19 4.89 -6.00
N GLU A 116 6.25 5.20 -5.26
CA GLU A 116 6.18 5.23 -3.80
C GLU A 116 5.27 6.37 -3.37
N PHE A 117 4.24 6.04 -2.59
CA PHE A 117 3.26 6.97 -2.04
C PHE A 117 3.13 6.74 -0.54
N TRP A 118 3.63 7.67 0.26
CA TRP A 118 3.71 7.49 1.71
C TRP A 118 2.51 8.15 2.41
N LEU A 119 1.51 7.34 2.74
CA LEU A 119 0.34 7.79 3.50
C LEU A 119 0.80 8.42 4.82
N GLU A 120 0.44 9.69 5.03
CA GLU A 120 0.83 10.48 6.19
C GLU A 120 2.34 10.49 6.48
N ASN A 121 3.18 10.17 5.49
CA ASN A 121 4.62 9.97 5.63
C ASN A 121 5.01 8.81 6.58
N THR A 122 4.15 7.82 6.78
CA THR A 122 4.35 6.70 7.73
C THR A 122 4.25 5.31 7.07
N VAL A 123 3.25 5.12 6.19
CA VAL A 123 2.97 3.85 5.53
C VAL A 123 3.22 3.96 4.03
N LEU A 124 4.06 3.08 3.49
CA LEU A 124 4.31 3.02 2.06
C LEU A 124 3.17 2.28 1.34
N LEU A 125 2.68 2.88 0.25
CA LEU A 125 2.00 2.18 -0.84
C LEU A 125 2.84 2.32 -2.11
N GLU A 126 3.01 1.21 -2.84
CA GLU A 126 3.59 1.21 -4.17
C GLU A 126 2.45 1.26 -5.19
N LEU A 127 2.24 2.41 -5.82
CA LEU A 127 1.18 2.59 -6.81
C LEU A 127 1.70 2.27 -8.20
N LEU A 128 0.91 1.54 -8.98
CA LEU A 128 1.17 1.25 -10.37
C LEU A 128 -0.01 1.78 -11.19
N THR A 129 0.25 2.72 -12.08
CA THR A 129 -0.74 3.14 -13.08
C THR A 129 -0.98 2.00 -14.08
N SER A 130 -2.05 2.10 -14.87
CA SER A 130 -2.40 1.04 -15.84
C SER A 130 -1.26 0.70 -16.83
N ASP A 131 -0.46 1.68 -17.24
CA ASP A 131 0.72 1.48 -18.10
C ASP A 131 1.91 0.86 -17.36
N MET A 132 2.00 1.02 -16.04
CA MET A 132 3.05 0.44 -15.21
C MET A 132 2.73 -1.01 -14.83
N SER A 133 1.45 -1.32 -14.59
CA SER A 133 1.02 -2.64 -14.11
C SER A 133 1.34 -3.76 -15.10
N ASP A 134 1.33 -3.51 -16.41
CA ASP A 134 1.64 -4.53 -17.42
C ASP A 134 3.06 -5.10 -17.25
N ARG A 135 4.05 -4.24 -17.03
CA ARG A 135 5.43 -4.69 -16.78
C ARG A 135 5.53 -5.49 -15.49
N TYR A 136 4.84 -5.05 -14.44
CA TYR A 136 4.80 -5.76 -13.18
C TYR A 136 4.17 -7.15 -13.33
N LEU A 137 3.02 -7.26 -13.99
CA LEU A 137 2.31 -8.52 -14.20
C LEU A 137 3.12 -9.50 -15.07
N ASN A 138 3.79 -9.00 -16.11
CA ASN A 138 4.67 -9.83 -16.95
C ASN A 138 5.90 -10.33 -16.19
N PHE A 139 6.41 -9.57 -15.23
CA PHE A 139 7.57 -9.95 -14.43
C PHE A 139 7.21 -10.85 -13.24
N MET A 140 6.11 -10.58 -12.56
CA MET A 140 5.64 -11.30 -11.36
C MET A 140 4.95 -12.62 -11.72
N VAL A 141 5.54 -13.33 -12.67
CA VAL A 141 5.24 -14.72 -13.02
C VAL A 141 6.32 -15.59 -12.40
N GLY A 142 5.93 -16.70 -11.76
CA GLY A 142 6.87 -17.55 -11.01
C GLY A 142 8.12 -17.95 -11.80
N ASP A 143 7.96 -18.33 -13.06
CA ASP A 143 9.06 -18.72 -13.94
C ASP A 143 9.98 -17.54 -14.31
N GLU A 144 9.41 -16.37 -14.60
CA GLU A 144 10.19 -15.17 -14.92
C GLU A 144 10.97 -14.69 -13.69
N TYR A 145 10.34 -14.72 -12.52
CA TYR A 145 11.00 -14.38 -11.26
C TYR A 145 12.12 -15.37 -10.92
N ALA A 146 11.91 -16.67 -11.16
CA ALA A 146 12.96 -17.68 -10.96
C ALA A 146 14.17 -17.46 -11.88
N LYS A 147 13.95 -17.09 -13.16
CA LYS A 147 15.03 -16.74 -14.09
C LYS A 147 15.82 -15.52 -13.61
N PHE A 148 15.12 -14.49 -13.13
CA PHE A 148 15.75 -13.31 -12.55
C PHE A 148 16.63 -13.67 -11.35
N LEU A 149 16.14 -14.49 -10.42
CA LEU A 149 16.93 -14.93 -9.27
C LEU A 149 18.21 -15.69 -9.68
N ALA A 150 18.12 -16.55 -10.69
CA ALA A 150 19.29 -17.26 -11.21
C ALA A 150 20.34 -16.31 -11.80
N GLN A 151 19.92 -15.24 -12.48
CA GLN A 151 20.81 -14.21 -13.02
C GLN A 151 21.49 -13.41 -11.89
N VAL A 152 20.73 -13.02 -10.87
CA VAL A 152 21.27 -12.28 -9.71
C VAL A 152 22.30 -13.12 -8.94
N GLN A 153 22.04 -14.42 -8.75
CA GLN A 153 22.99 -15.32 -8.07
C GLN A 153 24.26 -15.59 -8.89
N ALA A 154 24.17 -15.55 -10.22
CA ALA A 154 25.31 -15.71 -11.11
C ALA A 154 26.17 -14.43 -11.24
N ALA A 155 25.67 -13.27 -10.82
CA ALA A 155 26.42 -12.02 -10.83
C ALA A 155 27.48 -12.03 -9.70
N PRO A 156 28.76 -11.73 -9.98
CA PRO A 156 29.77 -11.65 -8.93
C PRO A 156 29.39 -10.56 -7.93
N ALA A 157 29.51 -10.86 -6.63
CA ALA A 157 29.24 -9.91 -5.57
C ALA A 157 30.07 -8.64 -5.81
N LEU A 158 29.39 -7.49 -5.95
CA LEU A 158 30.06 -6.20 -5.96
C LEU A 158 30.78 -6.06 -4.61
N THR A 159 32.11 -6.18 -4.62
CA THR A 159 32.95 -5.81 -3.49
C THR A 159 32.78 -4.31 -3.28
N HIS A 160 31.92 -3.92 -2.34
CA HIS A 160 31.92 -2.55 -1.84
C HIS A 160 33.22 -2.36 -1.07
N GLY A 161 34.17 -1.69 -1.73
CA GLY A 161 35.43 -1.27 -1.11
C GLY A 161 35.16 -0.34 0.07
N SER A 162 35.93 -0.57 1.12
CA SER A 162 35.92 0.05 2.44
C SER A 162 35.93 1.57 2.46
#